data_AF-A0A448MQJ2-F1
#
_entry.id   AF-A0A448MQJ2-F1
#
_cell.length_a   1.000
_cell.length_b   1.000
_cell.length_c   1.000
_cell.angle_alpha   90.00
_cell.angle_beta   90.00
_cell.angle_gamma   90.00
#
_symmetry.space_group_name_H-M   'P 1'
#
loop_
_entity.id
_entity.type
_entity.pdbx_description
1 polymer ?
#
loop_
_entity_poly.entity_id
_entity_poly.type
_entity_poly.pdbx_seq_one_letter_code
_entity_poly.pdbx_strand_id
1 'polypeptide(L)' 'MNQLPQNCLNYIKRIEEVTGVPVDILSTGPDRVETMILRDPFAE' A
#
# COMPACT_ATOMS: atom_id res chain seq x y z
N MET A 1 1.92 -0.68 -7.72
CA MET A 1 2.05 0.80 -7.66
C MET A 1 1.89 1.49 -9.01
N ASN A 2 2.52 1.01 -10.10
CA ASN A 2 2.49 1.73 -11.40
C ASN A 2 1.10 1.88 -12.07
N GLN A 3 0.06 1.24 -11.52
CA GLN A 3 -1.33 1.38 -11.98
C GLN A 3 -2.18 2.31 -11.10
N LEU A 4 -1.65 2.78 -9.97
CA LEU A 4 -2.37 3.68 -9.08
C LEU A 4 -2.25 5.13 -9.55
N PRO A 5 -3.32 5.95 -9.46
CA PRO A 5 -3.24 7.37 -9.72
C PRO A 5 -2.19 8.05 -8.83
N GLN A 6 -1.48 9.06 -9.36
CA GLN A 6 -0.45 9.78 -8.60
C GLN A 6 -0.99 10.37 -7.28
N ASN A 7 -2.23 10.84 -7.26
CA ASN A 7 -2.86 11.37 -6.05
C ASN A 7 -3.04 10.29 -4.96
N CYS A 8 -3.30 9.05 -5.35
CA CYS A 8 -3.39 7.92 -4.41
C CYS A 8 -2.02 7.64 -3.79
N LEU A 9 -0.96 7.60 -4.61
CA LEU A 9 0.41 7.41 -4.14
C LEU A 9 0.83 8.53 -3.16
N ASN A 10 0.50 9.78 -3.47
CA ASN A 10 0.78 10.91 -2.59
C ASN A 10 0.03 10.82 -1.25
N TYR A 11 -1.21 10.33 -1.27
CA TYR A 11 -2.01 10.15 -0.05
C TYR A 11 -1.42 9.06 0.85
N ILE A 12 -1.03 7.91 0.29
CA ILE A 12 -0.36 6.84 1.01
C ILE A 12 0.93 7.35 1.65
N LYS A 13 1.77 8.04 0.86
CA LYS A 13 3.02 8.63 1.37
C LYS A 13 2.76 9.57 2.54
N ARG A 14 1.71 10.39 2.48
CA ARG A 14 1.37 11.30 3.56
C ARG A 14 0.98 10.57 4.85
N ILE A 15 0.32 9.42 4.74
CA ILE A 15 0.00 8.57 5.90
C ILE A 15 1.31 8.07 6.54
N GLU A 16 2.22 7.52 5.74
CA GLU A 16 3.51 7.02 6.22
C GLU A 16 4.34 8.11 6.92
N GLU A 17 4.36 9.32 6.38
CA GLU A 17 5.05 10.47 7.00
C GLU A 17 4.46 10.86 8.37
N VAL A 18 3.14 10.76 8.52
CA VAL A 18 2.44 11.14 9.77
C VAL A 18 2.57 10.07 10.84
N THR A 19 2.51 8.79 10.45
CA THR A 19 2.56 7.66 11.38
C THR A 19 3.99 7.22 11.70
N GLY A 20 4.94 7.50 10.80
CA GLY A 20 6.30 6.96 10.87
C GLY A 20 6.39 5.46 10.59
N VAL A 21 5.34 4.86 10.01
CA VAL A 21 5.21 3.42 9.75
C VAL A 21 4.91 3.21 8.26
N PRO A 22 5.58 2.25 7.58
CA PRO A 22 5.34 1.97 6.17
C PRO A 22 3.98 1.28 5.94
N VAL A 23 3.41 1.49 4.75
CA VAL A 23 2.26 0.73 4.26
C VAL A 23 2.78 -0.47 3.48
N ASP A 24 2.74 -1.65 4.10
CA ASP A 24 3.28 -2.87 3.49
C ASP A 24 2.25 -3.66 2.65
N ILE A 25 0.96 -3.48 2.92
CA ILE A 25 -0.14 -4.17 2.22
C ILE A 25 -1.28 -3.17 1.93
N LEU A 26 -1.81 -3.20 0.70
CA LEU A 26 -2.93 -2.36 0.28
C LEU A 26 -4.07 -3.22 -0.30
N SER A 27 -5.19 -3.29 0.41
CA SER A 27 -6.43 -3.92 -0.05
C SER A 27 -7.29 -2.91 -0.79
N THR A 28 -7.68 -3.22 -2.03
CA THR A 28 -8.47 -2.34 -2.91
C THR A 28 -9.88 -2.85 -3.18
N GLY A 29 -10.25 -4.00 -2.61
CA GLY A 29 -11.58 -4.58 -2.77
C GLY A 29 -11.76 -5.87 -1.95
N PRO A 30 -12.97 -6.47 -1.98
CA PRO A 30 -13.32 -7.63 -1.17
C PRO A 30 -12.65 -8.94 -1.62
N ASP A 31 -12.24 -9.05 -2.89
CA ASP A 31 -11.63 -10.28 -3.40
C ASP A 31 -10.15 -10.37 -2.99
N ARG A 32 -9.67 -11.60 -2.75
CA ARG A 32 -8.27 -11.85 -2.36
C ARG A 32 -7.26 -11.28 -3.37
N VAL A 33 -7.60 -11.31 -4.65
CA VAL A 33 -6.73 -10.83 -5.74
C VAL A 33 -6.67 -9.30 -5.79
N GLU A 34 -7.61 -8.60 -5.15
CA GLU A 34 -7.66 -7.14 -5.04
C GLU A 34 -6.80 -6.65 -3.86
N THR A 35 -5.61 -7.22 -3.71
CA THR A 35 -4.64 -6.86 -2.67
C THR A 35 -3.24 -6.77 -3.26
N MET A 36 -2.57 -5.65 -3.02
CA MET A 36 -1.16 -5.44 -3.37
C MET A 36 -0.31 -5.67 -2.12
N ILE A 37 0.57 -6.68 -2.17
CA ILE A 37 1.61 -6.90 -1.16
C ILE A 37 2.85 -6.13 -1.63
N LEU A 38 3.19 -5.04 -0.94
CA LEU A 38 4.37 -4.21 -1.24
C LEU A 38 5.61 -4.77 -0.52
N ARG A 39 5.41 -5.25 0.70
CA ARG A 39 6.39 -6.01 1.48
C ARG A 39 5.67 -7.17 2.14
N ASP A 40 6.14 -8.39 1.86
CA ASP A 40 5.59 -9.59 2.47
C ASP A 40 6.05 -9.67 3.95
N PRO A 41 5.13 -9.71 4.93
CA PRO A 41 5.50 -9.83 6.35
C PRO A 41 6.25 -11.12 6.70
N PHE A 42 6.21 -12.14 5.85
CA PHE A 42 6.84 -13.44 6.05
C PHE A 42 7.98 -13.73 5.06
N ALA A 43 8.37 -12.77 4.21
CA ALA A 43 9.56 -12.93 3.38
C ALA A 43 10.82 -12.96 4.25
N GLU A 44 11.70 -13.95 3.99
CA GLU A 44 13.05 -14.05 4.58
C GLU A 44 13.96 -12.88 4.16
#